data_AF-A0A6V8KM69-F1
#
_entry.id   AF-A0A6V8KM69-F1
#
_cell.length_a   1.000
_cell.length_b   1.000
_cell.length_c   1.000
_cell.angle_alpha   90.00
_cell.angle_beta   90.00
_cell.angle_gamma   90.00
#
_symmetry.space_group_name_H-M   'P 1'
#
loop_
_entity.id
_entity.type
_entity.pdbx_description
1 polymer ?
#
loop_
_entity_poly.entity_id
_entity_poly.type
_entity_poly.pdbx_seq_one_letter_code
_entity_poly.pdbx_strand_id
1 'polypeptide(L)'
;MPRPAAVRDATMRLAMSATLAHLLTVNGFFVALTGHARTTPGARLARWWNEARCRDACGKLVRPDGHGVWSDAGCAVPFWVEVDLGTEPLRRVAGKLGGYAALPPRRAYPVLFWLTSTTREANLHAHLSRDGVPDGLSVATAAADHATDAGGPAGAVWRLVGRPERVSLADLGAPVTDGGGPWDG
;
A
#
# COMPACT_ATOMS: atom_id res chain seq x y z
N MET A 1 36.59 0.55 21.92
CA MET A 1 35.74 1.02 20.80
C MET A 1 35.72 -0.06 19.72
N PRO A 2 34.56 -0.36 19.08
CA PRO A 2 34.51 -1.33 18.00
C PRO A 2 35.31 -0.86 16.78
N ARG A 3 35.96 -1.78 16.06
CA ARG A 3 36.71 -1.44 14.83
C ARG A 3 35.75 -0.95 13.74
N PRO A 4 36.08 0.12 12.98
CA PRO A 4 35.20 0.69 11.95
C PRO A 4 34.68 -0.32 10.91
N ALA A 5 35.47 -1.33 10.55
CA ALA A 5 35.08 -2.37 9.61
C ALA A 5 33.93 -3.26 10.14
N ALA A 6 33.95 -3.59 11.43
CA ALA A 6 32.91 -4.42 12.05
C ALA A 6 31.55 -3.70 12.13
N VAL A 7 31.58 -2.36 12.30
CA VAL A 7 30.38 -1.51 12.26
C VAL A 7 29.80 -1.47 10.84
N ARG A 8 30.64 -1.27 9.82
CA ARG A 8 30.19 -1.23 8.41
C ARG A 8 29.54 -2.54 7.96
N ASP A 9 30.13 -3.67 8.32
CA ASP A 9 29.58 -5.00 8.01
C ASP A 9 28.24 -5.25 8.72
N ALA A 10 28.12 -4.84 9.99
CA ALA A 10 26.86 -4.94 10.73
C ALA A 10 25.78 -4.06 10.11
N THR A 11 26.10 -2.82 9.74
CA THR A 11 25.18 -1.91 9.04
C THR A 11 24.76 -2.46 7.68
N MET A 12 25.71 -3.00 6.89
CA MET A 12 25.40 -3.60 5.59
C MET A 12 24.48 -4.82 5.74
N ARG A 13 24.74 -5.70 6.72
CA ARG A 13 23.86 -6.84 7.01
C ARG A 13 22.46 -6.41 7.46
N LEU A 14 22.36 -5.41 8.33
CA LEU A 14 21.06 -4.87 8.74
C LEU A 14 20.31 -4.24 7.58
N ALA A 15 21.00 -3.47 6.74
CA ALA A 15 20.41 -2.86 5.54
C ALA A 15 19.93 -3.93 4.55
N MET A 16 20.72 -4.98 4.31
CA MET A 16 20.32 -6.09 3.45
C MET A 16 19.14 -6.86 4.03
N SER A 17 19.12 -7.09 5.36
CA SER A 17 18.00 -7.75 6.04
C SER A 17 16.72 -6.93 5.97
N ALA A 18 16.79 -5.62 6.22
CA ALA A 18 15.65 -4.72 6.12
C ALA A 18 15.12 -4.63 4.68
N THR A 19 16.02 -4.55 3.69
CA THR A 19 15.66 -4.56 2.26
C THR A 19 14.98 -5.86 1.88
N LEU A 20 15.53 -7.00 2.31
CA LEU A 20 14.95 -8.32 2.04
C LEU A 20 13.58 -8.47 2.67
N ALA A 21 13.44 -8.11 3.95
CA ALA A 21 12.15 -8.14 4.65
C ALA A 21 11.11 -7.30 3.92
N HIS A 22 11.49 -6.09 3.49
CA HIS A 22 10.61 -5.20 2.74
C HIS A 22 10.18 -5.82 1.41
N LEU A 23 11.13 -6.29 0.61
CA LEU A 23 10.85 -6.94 -0.68
C LEU A 23 9.97 -8.18 -0.51
N LEU A 24 10.19 -8.99 0.53
CA LEU A 24 9.36 -10.16 0.80
C LEU A 24 7.94 -9.76 1.18
N THR A 25 7.77 -8.73 2.00
CA THR A 25 6.44 -8.24 2.39
C THR A 25 5.68 -7.65 1.20
N VAL A 26 6.34 -6.83 0.37
CA VAL A 26 5.73 -6.23 -0.83
C VAL A 26 5.34 -7.32 -1.83
N ASN A 27 6.24 -8.25 -2.17
CA ASN A 27 5.91 -9.33 -3.10
C ASN A 27 4.87 -10.28 -2.50
N GLY A 28 4.95 -10.57 -1.20
CA GLY A 28 3.98 -11.39 -0.48
C GLY A 28 2.56 -10.82 -0.55
N PHE A 29 2.41 -9.49 -0.47
CA PHE A 29 1.13 -8.80 -0.64
C PHE A 29 0.48 -9.12 -2.00
N PHE A 30 1.20 -8.94 -3.10
CA PHE A 30 0.66 -9.21 -4.45
C PHE A 30 0.50 -10.71 -4.74
N VAL A 31 1.37 -11.55 -4.19
CA VAL A 31 1.22 -13.02 -4.26
C VAL A 31 -0.05 -13.46 -3.54
N ALA A 32 -0.37 -12.86 -2.39
CA ALA A 32 -1.61 -13.15 -1.66
C ALA A 32 -2.85 -12.75 -2.48
N LEU A 33 -2.84 -11.58 -3.13
CA LEU A 33 -3.91 -11.19 -4.07
C LEU A 33 -4.05 -12.17 -5.24
N THR A 34 -2.92 -12.60 -5.81
CA THR A 34 -2.89 -13.58 -6.90
C THR A 34 -3.40 -14.96 -6.44
N GLY A 35 -3.10 -15.35 -5.20
CA GLY A 35 -3.59 -16.56 -4.57
C GLY A 35 -5.12 -16.51 -4.39
N HIS A 36 -5.62 -15.41 -3.83
CA HIS A 36 -7.06 -15.17 -3.67
C HIS A 36 -7.80 -15.22 -5.01
N ALA A 37 -7.28 -14.55 -6.04
CA ALA A 37 -7.88 -14.55 -7.38
C ALA A 37 -8.01 -15.95 -8.00
N ARG A 38 -7.17 -16.92 -7.64
CA ARG A 38 -7.26 -18.29 -8.15
C ARG A 38 -8.40 -19.09 -7.53
N THR A 39 -8.84 -18.71 -6.32
CA THR A 39 -9.88 -19.44 -5.57
C THR A 39 -11.22 -18.70 -5.55
N THR A 40 -11.25 -17.46 -6.01
CA THR A 40 -12.44 -16.60 -6.01
C THR A 40 -12.83 -16.28 -7.45
N PRO A 41 -13.89 -16.91 -8.00
CA PRO A 41 -14.35 -16.62 -9.35
C PRO A 41 -14.68 -15.13 -9.54
N GLY A 42 -14.19 -14.54 -10.63
CA GLY A 42 -14.39 -13.12 -10.95
C GLY A 42 -13.33 -12.18 -10.36
N ALA A 43 -12.55 -12.63 -9.37
CA ALA A 43 -11.45 -11.87 -8.82
C ALA A 43 -10.19 -11.98 -9.70
N ARG A 44 -9.46 -10.88 -9.88
CA ARG A 44 -8.24 -10.80 -10.69
C ARG A 44 -7.33 -9.67 -10.24
N LEU A 45 -6.03 -9.97 -10.12
CA LEU A 45 -4.99 -8.94 -10.15
C LEU A 45 -4.68 -8.61 -11.62
N ALA A 46 -5.33 -7.59 -12.16
CA ALA A 46 -5.24 -7.24 -13.58
C ALA A 46 -3.90 -6.60 -13.96
N ARG A 47 -3.25 -5.96 -12.99
CA ARG A 47 -1.92 -5.35 -13.14
C ARG A 47 -1.14 -5.47 -11.84
N TRP A 48 0.17 -5.66 -11.97
CA TRP A 48 1.14 -5.58 -10.88
C TRP A 48 2.41 -4.91 -11.39
N TRP A 49 2.75 -3.75 -10.83
CA TRP A 49 4.06 -3.10 -10.98
C TRP A 49 4.85 -3.17 -9.68
N ASN A 50 6.13 -3.45 -9.80
CA ASN A 50 7.09 -3.36 -8.69
C ASN A 50 7.59 -1.91 -8.50
N GLU A 51 8.33 -1.67 -7.42
CA GLU A 51 8.94 -0.37 -7.09
C GLU A 51 9.73 0.24 -8.27
N ALA A 52 10.48 -0.57 -9.03
CA ALA A 52 11.26 -0.08 -10.16
C ALA A 52 10.38 0.51 -11.26
N ARG A 53 9.31 -0.19 -11.64
CA ARG A 53 8.34 0.29 -12.62
C ARG A 53 7.55 1.49 -12.10
N CYS A 54 7.20 1.50 -10.81
CA CYS A 54 6.55 2.65 -10.17
C CYS A 54 7.43 3.90 -10.22
N ARG A 55 8.73 3.77 -9.96
CA ARG A 55 9.69 4.88 -10.07
C ARG A 55 9.77 5.43 -11.49
N ASP A 56 9.79 4.56 -12.49
CA ASP A 56 9.80 5.00 -13.90
C ASP A 56 8.50 5.72 -14.26
N ALA A 57 7.36 5.27 -13.73
CA ALA A 57 6.05 5.86 -13.98
C ALA A 57 5.82 7.19 -13.26
N CYS A 58 6.28 7.33 -12.00
CA CYS A 58 6.00 8.46 -11.12
C CYS A 58 7.16 9.48 -11.02
N GLY A 59 8.34 9.12 -11.52
CA GLY A 59 9.52 9.97 -11.48
C GLY A 59 9.99 10.26 -10.05
N LYS A 60 10.11 11.56 -9.72
CA LYS A 60 10.60 12.02 -8.41
C LYS A 60 9.49 12.42 -7.43
N LEU A 61 8.22 12.39 -7.85
CA LEU A 61 7.09 12.82 -7.02
C LEU A 61 6.82 11.84 -5.87
N VAL A 62 6.73 10.56 -6.20
CA VAL A 62 6.52 9.46 -5.25
C VAL A 62 7.28 8.22 -5.68
N ARG A 63 7.53 7.33 -4.72
CA ARG A 63 8.14 6.02 -4.94
C ARG A 63 7.33 4.95 -4.21
N PRO A 64 6.15 4.57 -4.75
CA PRO A 64 5.38 3.47 -4.21
C PRO A 64 6.20 2.19 -4.24
N ASP A 65 6.02 1.35 -3.21
CA ASP A 65 6.59 0.02 -3.19
C ASP A 65 5.98 -0.88 -4.27
N GLY A 66 4.73 -0.59 -4.66
CA GLY A 66 4.09 -1.21 -5.80
C GLY A 66 2.83 -0.49 -6.27
N HIS A 67 2.30 -0.96 -7.40
CA HIS A 67 1.01 -0.57 -7.92
C HIS A 67 0.26 -1.81 -8.40
N GLY A 68 -1.04 -1.83 -8.15
CA GLY A 68 -1.91 -2.88 -8.68
C GLY A 68 -3.20 -2.33 -9.22
N VAL A 69 -3.85 -3.16 -10.03
CA VAL A 69 -5.26 -3.02 -10.38
C VAL A 69 -5.94 -4.29 -9.92
N TRP A 70 -6.69 -4.21 -8.82
CA TRP A 70 -7.52 -5.30 -8.34
C TRP A 70 -8.88 -5.23 -9.02
N SER A 71 -9.40 -6.36 -9.47
CA SER A 71 -10.73 -6.46 -10.03
C SER A 71 -11.48 -7.56 -9.29
N ASP A 72 -12.69 -7.29 -8.84
CA ASP A 72 -13.59 -8.28 -8.26
C ASP A 72 -15.04 -7.78 -8.34
N ALA A 73 -16.00 -8.69 -8.52
CA ALA A 73 -17.43 -8.39 -8.63
C ALA A 73 -17.78 -7.27 -9.65
N GLY A 74 -16.98 -7.12 -10.72
CA GLY A 74 -17.17 -6.09 -11.75
C GLY A 74 -16.60 -4.71 -11.39
N CYS A 75 -16.03 -4.54 -10.20
CA CYS A 75 -15.34 -3.32 -9.77
C CYS A 75 -13.83 -3.47 -10.00
N ALA A 76 -13.20 -2.46 -10.59
CA ALA A 76 -11.75 -2.38 -10.74
C ALA A 76 -11.19 -1.21 -9.92
N VAL A 77 -10.24 -1.53 -9.05
CA VAL A 77 -9.59 -0.59 -8.14
C VAL A 77 -8.10 -0.51 -8.47
N PRO A 78 -7.66 0.50 -9.22
CA PRO A 78 -6.24 0.85 -9.26
C PRO A 78 -5.82 1.39 -7.89
N PHE A 79 -4.62 1.01 -7.41
CA PHE A 79 -4.11 1.45 -6.11
C PHE A 79 -2.60 1.62 -6.11
N TRP A 80 -2.10 2.48 -5.23
CA TRP A 80 -0.69 2.51 -4.82
C TRP A 80 -0.53 1.75 -3.51
N VAL A 81 0.58 1.03 -3.31
CA VAL A 81 0.87 0.38 -2.02
C VAL A 81 2.20 0.85 -1.44
N GLU A 82 2.16 1.08 -0.14
CA GLU A 82 3.29 1.39 0.73
C GLU A 82 3.31 0.35 1.86
N VAL A 83 4.38 -0.41 1.96
CA VAL A 83 4.62 -1.34 3.06
C VAL A 83 5.38 -0.60 4.15
N ASP A 84 4.86 -0.66 5.37
CA ASP A 84 5.49 -0.02 6.52
C ASP A 84 5.85 -1.07 7.58
N LEU A 85 7.14 -1.43 7.57
CA LEU A 85 7.73 -2.41 8.49
C LEU A 85 7.98 -1.87 9.90
N GLY A 86 7.62 -0.63 10.21
CA GLY A 86 7.85 -0.06 11.53
C GLY A 86 9.22 0.59 11.73
N THR A 87 10.02 0.72 10.66
CA THR A 87 11.39 1.20 10.72
C THR A 87 11.51 2.73 10.71
N GLU A 88 10.44 3.43 10.33
CA GLU A 88 10.39 4.89 10.25
C GLU A 88 9.31 5.47 11.20
N PRO A 89 9.46 6.72 11.67
CA PRO A 89 8.43 7.36 12.48
C PRO A 89 7.19 7.70 11.63
N LEU A 90 6.00 7.67 12.24
CA LEU A 90 4.72 7.89 11.54
C LEU A 90 4.63 9.23 10.79
N ARG A 91 5.26 10.30 11.31
CA ARG A 91 5.38 11.59 10.60
C ARG A 91 6.00 11.47 9.22
N ARG A 92 6.95 10.55 9.06
CA ARG A 92 7.63 10.30 7.79
C ARG A 92 6.76 9.47 6.85
N VAL A 93 6.04 8.50 7.41
CA VAL A 93 5.05 7.70 6.67
C VAL A 93 3.94 8.60 6.12
N ALA A 94 3.31 9.42 6.98
CA ALA A 94 2.28 10.38 6.58
C ALA A 94 2.82 11.47 5.63
N GLY A 95 4.06 11.91 5.83
CA GLY A 95 4.71 12.89 4.95
C GLY A 95 4.81 12.44 3.48
N LYS A 96 4.72 11.13 3.19
CA LYS A 96 4.68 10.62 1.81
C LYS A 96 3.43 11.07 1.05
N LEU A 97 2.31 11.32 1.74
CA LEU A 97 1.00 11.64 1.14
C LEU A 97 1.02 12.90 0.29
N GLY A 98 1.87 13.89 0.64
CA GLY A 98 2.00 15.11 -0.16
C GLY A 98 2.50 14.83 -1.58
N GLY A 99 3.38 13.84 -1.76
CA GLY A 99 3.82 13.43 -3.10
C GLY A 99 2.69 12.78 -3.90
N TYR A 100 1.84 11.98 -3.23
CA TYR A 100 0.71 11.31 -3.88
C TYR A 100 -0.37 12.31 -4.31
N ALA A 101 -0.65 13.31 -3.48
CA ALA A 101 -1.56 14.40 -3.81
C ALA A 101 -1.09 15.25 -5.00
N ALA A 102 0.21 15.26 -5.27
CA ALA A 102 0.79 15.96 -6.42
C ALA A 102 0.76 15.15 -7.73
N LEU A 103 0.31 13.89 -7.70
CA LEU A 103 0.11 13.11 -8.93
C LEU A 103 -1.04 13.68 -9.78
N PRO A 104 -1.01 13.52 -11.11
CA PRO A 104 -2.09 14.00 -11.96
C PRO A 104 -3.42 13.29 -11.61
N PRO A 105 -4.59 13.94 -11.80
CA PRO A 105 -5.89 13.38 -11.41
C PRO A 105 -6.17 11.95 -11.92
N ARG A 106 -5.71 11.63 -13.14
CA ARG A 106 -5.83 10.28 -13.72
C ARG A 106 -5.09 9.16 -12.94
N ARG A 107 -4.26 9.53 -11.95
CA ARG A 107 -3.49 8.64 -11.07
C ARG A 107 -3.78 8.90 -9.59
N ALA A 108 -4.87 9.61 -9.28
CA ALA A 108 -5.39 9.83 -7.93
C ALA A 108 -6.02 8.53 -7.36
N TYR A 109 -5.27 7.44 -7.43
CA TYR A 109 -5.64 6.14 -6.91
C TYR A 109 -5.52 6.14 -5.37
N PRO A 110 -6.31 5.34 -4.65
CA PRO A 110 -6.11 5.14 -3.23
C PRO A 110 -4.67 4.72 -2.90
N VAL A 111 -4.13 5.27 -1.81
CA VAL A 111 -2.84 4.87 -1.24
C VAL A 111 -3.10 3.90 -0.11
N LEU A 112 -2.62 2.68 -0.28
CA LEU A 112 -2.75 1.59 0.68
C LEU A 112 -1.50 1.51 1.55
N PHE A 113 -1.65 1.61 2.87
CA PHE A 113 -0.59 1.26 3.80
C PHE A 113 -0.79 -0.15 4.34
N TRP A 114 0.15 -1.02 4.05
CA TRP A 114 0.22 -2.36 4.64
C TRP A 114 1.20 -2.34 5.82
N LEU A 115 0.65 -2.44 7.03
CA LEU A 115 1.35 -2.22 8.28
C LEU A 115 1.63 -3.56 8.99
N THR A 116 2.63 -3.57 9.85
CA THR A 116 2.96 -4.77 10.63
C THR A 116 1.95 -5.09 11.72
N SER A 117 1.30 -4.09 12.34
CA SER A 117 0.39 -4.33 13.45
C SER A 117 -0.78 -3.34 13.54
N THR A 118 -1.89 -3.82 14.13
CA THR A 118 -3.08 -3.02 14.46
C THR A 118 -2.77 -1.83 15.37
N THR A 119 -1.78 -1.98 16.27
CA THR A 119 -1.31 -0.86 17.12
C THR A 119 -0.67 0.24 16.27
N ARG A 120 0.17 -0.14 15.31
CA ARG A 120 0.81 0.83 14.40
C ARG A 120 -0.22 1.50 13.49
N GLU A 121 -1.22 0.76 13.04
CA GLU A 121 -2.38 1.27 12.30
C GLU A 121 -3.18 2.29 13.11
N ALA A 122 -3.56 1.97 14.34
CA ALA A 122 -4.30 2.89 15.20
C ALA A 122 -3.53 4.20 15.43
N ASN A 123 -2.21 4.11 15.63
CA ASN A 123 -1.36 5.29 15.80
C ASN A 123 -1.24 6.11 14.50
N LEU A 124 -1.19 5.47 13.33
CA LEU A 124 -1.20 6.17 12.04
C LEU A 124 -2.52 6.90 11.83
N HIS A 125 -3.66 6.25 12.12
CA HIS A 125 -4.98 6.90 12.08
C HIS A 125 -5.05 8.09 13.04
N ALA A 126 -4.59 7.94 14.29
CA ALA A 126 -4.57 9.04 15.25
C ALA A 126 -3.69 10.22 14.79
N HIS A 127 -2.61 9.94 14.07
CA HIS A 127 -1.75 10.97 13.48
C HIS A 127 -2.44 11.67 12.30
N LEU A 128 -3.01 10.91 11.36
CA LEU A 128 -3.73 11.44 10.19
C LEU A 128 -5.01 12.20 10.56
N SER A 129 -5.71 11.80 11.64
CA SER A 129 -6.87 12.56 12.13
C SER A 129 -6.50 13.93 12.71
N ARG A 130 -5.26 14.13 13.16
CA ARG A 130 -4.78 15.42 13.68
C ARG A 130 -4.25 16.31 12.57
N ASP A 131 -3.45 15.74 11.66
CA ASP A 131 -2.72 16.50 10.65
C ASP A 131 -3.48 16.59 9.31
N GLY A 132 -4.53 15.79 9.15
CA GLY A 132 -5.34 15.70 7.95
C GLY A 132 -4.76 14.75 6.90
N VAL A 133 -5.59 14.41 5.93
CA VAL A 133 -5.19 13.77 4.67
C VAL A 133 -5.32 14.84 3.57
N PRO A 134 -4.35 14.97 2.64
CA PRO A 134 -4.48 15.91 1.53
C PRO A 134 -5.80 15.74 0.75
N ASP A 135 -6.39 16.85 0.31
CA ASP A 135 -7.65 16.85 -0.41
C ASP A 135 -7.61 15.98 -1.68
N GLY A 136 -8.69 15.25 -1.92
CA GLY A 136 -8.83 14.36 -3.08
C GLY A 136 -8.03 13.06 -2.98
N LEU A 137 -7.28 12.83 -1.90
CA LEU A 137 -6.54 11.60 -1.68
C LEU A 137 -7.32 10.62 -0.80
N SER A 138 -7.55 9.40 -1.30
CA SER A 138 -8.07 8.30 -0.50
C SER A 138 -6.92 7.52 0.12
N VAL A 139 -6.97 7.29 1.43
CA VAL A 139 -5.97 6.52 2.17
C VAL A 139 -6.66 5.39 2.93
N ALA A 140 -6.20 4.17 2.72
CA ALA A 140 -6.67 3.00 3.43
C ALA A 140 -5.50 2.25 4.06
N THR A 141 -5.72 1.67 5.24
CA THR A 141 -4.70 0.94 5.99
C THR A 141 -5.18 -0.47 6.26
N ALA A 142 -4.25 -1.41 6.31
CA ALA A 142 -4.49 -2.75 6.84
C ALA A 142 -3.27 -3.20 7.65
N ALA A 143 -3.50 -4.05 8.63
CA ALA A 143 -2.44 -4.59 9.47
C ALA A 143 -2.30 -6.11 9.26
N ALA A 144 -1.06 -6.57 9.05
CA ALA A 144 -0.76 -7.96 8.72
C ALA A 144 -1.16 -8.95 9.83
N ASP A 145 -1.05 -8.54 11.10
CA ASP A 145 -1.48 -9.32 12.27
C ASP A 145 -3.00 -9.52 12.36
N HIS A 146 -3.79 -8.69 11.67
CA HIS A 146 -5.24 -8.85 11.56
C HIS A 146 -5.65 -9.52 10.24
N ALA A 147 -4.93 -9.24 9.16
CA ALA A 147 -5.36 -9.63 7.81
C ALA A 147 -5.34 -11.14 7.55
N THR A 148 -4.48 -11.89 8.25
CA THR A 148 -4.34 -13.35 8.08
C THR A 148 -5.67 -14.08 8.27
N ASP A 149 -6.46 -13.66 9.27
CA ASP A 149 -7.73 -14.30 9.61
C ASP A 149 -8.94 -13.71 8.85
N ALA A 150 -8.72 -12.63 8.10
CA ALA A 150 -9.77 -11.81 7.49
C ALA A 150 -9.72 -11.80 5.94
N GLY A 151 -9.12 -12.83 5.33
CA GLY A 151 -9.07 -12.99 3.88
C GLY A 151 -7.89 -12.28 3.19
N GLY A 152 -6.90 -11.84 3.96
CA GLY A 152 -5.69 -11.21 3.45
C GLY A 152 -5.96 -9.86 2.77
N PRO A 153 -5.07 -9.41 1.88
CA PRO A 153 -5.19 -8.08 1.27
C PRO A 153 -6.38 -7.91 0.31
N ALA A 154 -7.05 -8.99 -0.11
CA ALA A 154 -8.28 -8.89 -0.89
C ALA A 154 -9.53 -8.71 0.00
N GLY A 155 -9.49 -9.26 1.22
CA GLY A 155 -10.62 -9.31 2.14
C GLY A 155 -10.92 -7.99 2.83
N ALA A 156 -11.89 -8.04 3.76
CA ALA A 156 -12.41 -6.87 4.48
C ALA A 156 -11.46 -6.38 5.59
N VAL A 157 -10.22 -6.08 5.20
CA VAL A 157 -9.13 -5.69 6.11
C VAL A 157 -8.83 -4.20 6.04
N TRP A 158 -9.35 -3.49 5.04
CA TRP A 158 -8.96 -2.11 4.75
C TRP A 158 -9.80 -1.11 5.51
N ARG A 159 -9.15 -0.31 6.34
CA ARG A 159 -9.79 0.80 7.06
C ARG A 159 -9.46 2.11 6.36
N LEU A 160 -10.48 2.77 5.81
CA LEU A 160 -10.31 4.13 5.27
C LEU A 160 -10.09 5.13 6.41
N VAL A 161 -9.19 6.09 6.19
CA VAL A 161 -9.01 7.19 7.13
C VAL A 161 -10.33 7.97 7.25
N GLY A 162 -10.75 8.24 8.48
CA GLY A 162 -12.03 8.91 8.77
C GLY A 162 -13.25 7.98 8.77
N ARG A 163 -13.10 6.68 8.49
CA ARG A 163 -14.19 5.69 8.59
C ARG A 163 -13.93 4.64 9.67
N PRO A 164 -14.98 4.21 10.40
CA PRO A 164 -14.84 3.18 11.42
C PRO A 164 -14.84 1.76 10.83
N GLU A 165 -15.56 1.52 9.73
CA GLU A 165 -15.63 0.20 9.12
C GLU A 165 -14.34 -0.22 8.38
N ARG A 166 -14.14 -1.54 8.28
CA ARG A 166 -13.22 -2.13 7.32
C ARG A 166 -14.01 -2.63 6.11
N VAL A 167 -13.41 -2.50 4.93
CA VAL A 167 -14.01 -2.87 3.66
C VAL A 167 -13.04 -3.76 2.86
N SER A 168 -13.58 -4.46 1.85
CA SER A 168 -12.74 -5.25 0.95
C SER A 168 -11.89 -4.35 0.05
N LEU A 169 -10.86 -4.90 -0.59
CA LEU A 169 -10.07 -4.14 -1.56
C LEU A 169 -10.93 -3.67 -2.74
N ALA A 170 -11.93 -4.47 -3.14
CA ALA A 170 -12.85 -4.14 -4.22
C ALA A 170 -13.79 -2.97 -3.87
N ASP A 171 -14.16 -2.85 -2.60
CA ASP A 171 -15.05 -1.82 -2.09
C ASP A 171 -14.36 -0.46 -1.90
N LEU A 172 -13.04 -0.38 -2.08
CA LEU A 172 -12.31 0.89 -2.07
C LEU A 172 -12.62 1.77 -3.30
N GLY A 173 -13.15 1.19 -4.37
CA GLY A 173 -13.50 1.91 -5.60
C GLY A 173 -14.98 1.82 -5.95
N ALA A 174 -15.80 2.74 -5.43
CA ALA A 174 -17.11 3.09 -6.00
C ALA A 174 -17.59 4.45 -5.45
N PRO A 175 -18.30 5.27 -6.26
CA PRO A 175 -19.16 4.86 -7.38
C PRO A 175 -18.57 5.12 -8.77
N VAL A 176 -18.85 4.17 -9.66
CA VAL A 176 -18.72 4.27 -11.12
C VAL A 176 -19.29 5.60 -11.60
N THR A 177 -18.47 6.39 -12.28
CA THR A 177 -18.98 7.28 -13.33
C THR A 177 -18.67 6.60 -14.64
N ASP A 178 -19.71 6.32 -15.42
CA ASP A 178 -19.61 5.88 -16.81
C ASP A 178 -18.62 6.79 -17.54
N GLY A 179 -17.56 6.20 -18.10
CA GLY A 179 -16.60 6.93 -18.94
C GLY A 179 -15.11 6.70 -18.64
N GLY A 180 -14.74 5.75 -17.78
CA GLY A 180 -13.34 5.36 -17.61
C GLY A 180 -12.80 4.69 -18.87
N GLY A 181 -12.16 5.47 -19.74
CA GLY A 181 -11.36 4.94 -20.85
C GLY A 181 -10.35 3.90 -20.36
N PRO A 182 -9.78 3.08 -21.27
CA PRO A 182 -8.88 2.00 -20.88
C PRO A 182 -7.78 2.55 -19.96
N TRP A 183 -7.62 1.94 -18.79
CA TRP A 183 -6.54 2.25 -17.87
C TRP A 183 -5.23 2.02 -18.62
N ASP A 184 -4.64 3.07 -19.18
CA ASP A 184 -3.52 2.96 -20.12
C ASP A 184 -2.41 2.03 -19.57
N GLY A 185 -2.05 1.04 -20.39
CA GLY A 185 -0.80 0.26 -20.41
C GLY A 185 -0.19 -0.18 -19.09
#